data_AF-T1ACK6-F1
#
_entry.id   AF-T1ACK6-F1
#
_cell.length_a   1.000
_cell.length_b   1.000
_cell.length_c   1.000
_cell.angle_alpha   90.00
_cell.angle_beta   90.00
_cell.angle_gamma   90.00
#
_symmetry.space_group_name_H-M   'P 1'
#
loop_
_entity.id
_entity.type
_entity.pdbx_description
1 polymer ?
#
loop_
_entity_poly.entity_id
_entity_poly.type
_entity_poly.pdbx_seq_one_letter_code
_entity_poly.pdbx_strand_id
1 'polypeptide(L)'
;MKDKLQRFVASGQLGIFANGYWGNPLYKLPPEANLMAVAHYLDALAWQREVVKLHAIFGGKNPHPNFVVGGAPAAISVGPGSMGSVGGATAINMNGLEIVQNVIRQMRSFVDEVYLPDTLAIAGFYKDWFKKGEGVGNFLTYGEFPSEGKSINDLASLMIPRGIILDRDLSR
;
A
#
# COMPACT_ATOMS: atom_id res chain seq x y z
N MET A 1 -17.83 -14.95 -7.03
CA MET A 1 -16.85 -15.29 -5.97
C MET A 1 -17.26 -16.55 -5.18
N LYS A 2 -18.45 -16.57 -4.56
CA LYS A 2 -18.95 -17.69 -3.75
C LYS A 2 -18.76 -19.07 -4.39
N ASP A 3 -19.17 -19.25 -5.64
CA ASP A 3 -19.05 -20.54 -6.35
C ASP A 3 -17.60 -20.99 -6.56
N LYS A 4 -16.66 -20.04 -6.68
CA LYS A 4 -15.23 -20.33 -6.81
C LYS A 4 -14.69 -20.84 -5.47
N LEU A 5 -15.07 -20.21 -4.37
CA LEU A 5 -14.68 -20.64 -3.02
C LEU A 5 -15.31 -21.99 -2.66
N GLN A 6 -16.59 -22.19 -2.97
CA GLN A 6 -17.26 -23.47 -2.73
C GLN A 6 -16.59 -24.62 -3.49
N ARG A 7 -16.26 -24.43 -4.77
CA ARG A 7 -15.50 -25.43 -5.55
C ARG A 7 -14.12 -25.71 -4.95
N PHE A 8 -13.41 -24.66 -4.52
CA PHE A 8 -12.11 -24.81 -3.86
C PHE A 8 -12.23 -25.64 -2.56
N VAL A 9 -13.19 -25.30 -1.69
CA VAL A 9 -13.41 -26.04 -0.44
C VAL A 9 -13.86 -27.47 -0.69
N ALA A 10 -14.76 -27.69 -1.65
CA ALA A 10 -15.26 -29.02 -2.02
C ALA A 10 -14.18 -29.96 -2.58
N SER A 11 -13.05 -29.43 -3.06
CA SER A 11 -11.91 -30.25 -3.51
C SER A 11 -11.20 -30.99 -2.37
N GLY A 12 -11.40 -30.58 -1.11
CA GLY A 12 -10.66 -31.07 0.06
C GLY A 12 -9.21 -30.57 0.14
N GLN A 13 -8.70 -29.90 -0.89
CA GLN A 13 -7.34 -29.37 -0.95
C GLN A 13 -7.30 -27.90 -0.50
N LEU A 14 -7.48 -27.67 0.80
CA LEU A 14 -7.68 -26.32 1.36
C LEU A 14 -6.44 -25.41 1.35
N GLY A 15 -5.24 -25.95 1.10
CA GLY A 15 -4.00 -25.17 1.01
C GLY A 15 -3.79 -24.28 2.24
N ILE A 16 -3.63 -22.97 2.02
CA ILE A 16 -3.45 -21.97 3.09
C ILE A 16 -4.66 -21.85 4.04
N PHE A 17 -5.81 -22.42 3.69
CA PHE A 17 -7.00 -22.43 4.55
C PHE A 17 -7.15 -23.73 5.36
N ALA A 18 -6.28 -24.73 5.16
CA ALA A 18 -6.28 -25.96 5.94
C ALA A 18 -5.96 -25.67 7.42
N ASN A 19 -6.67 -26.32 8.34
CA ASN A 19 -6.48 -26.18 9.79
C ASN A 19 -6.53 -24.73 10.33
N GLY A 20 -7.25 -23.83 9.63
CA GLY A 20 -7.52 -22.49 10.13
C GLY A 20 -8.51 -22.47 11.29
N TYR A 21 -8.59 -21.35 12.00
CA TYR A 21 -9.46 -21.17 13.18
C TYR A 21 -10.95 -21.00 12.83
N TRP A 22 -11.42 -21.52 11.71
CA TRP A 22 -12.78 -21.32 11.20
C TRP A 22 -13.82 -21.79 12.23
N GLY A 23 -14.85 -20.96 12.46
CA GLY A 23 -15.87 -21.22 13.49
C GLY A 23 -15.47 -20.80 14.91
N ASN A 24 -14.27 -20.25 15.12
CA ASN A 24 -13.90 -19.67 16.41
C ASN A 24 -14.92 -18.58 16.83
N PRO A 25 -15.41 -18.59 18.10
CA PRO A 25 -16.44 -17.66 18.57
C PRO A 25 -16.00 -16.19 18.57
N LEU A 26 -14.69 -15.93 18.43
CA LEU A 26 -14.16 -14.58 18.26
C LEU A 26 -14.36 -14.03 16.85
N TYR A 27 -14.70 -14.84 15.84
CA TYR A 27 -15.06 -14.32 14.52
C TYR A 27 -16.51 -13.79 14.52
N LYS A 28 -16.65 -12.47 14.44
CA LYS A 28 -17.93 -11.76 14.63
C LYS A 28 -18.58 -11.26 13.34
N LEU A 29 -17.88 -11.37 12.20
CA LEU A 29 -18.42 -10.89 10.93
C LEU A 29 -19.56 -11.78 10.45
N PRO A 30 -20.67 -11.21 9.94
CA PRO A 30 -21.71 -11.99 9.29
C PRO A 30 -21.18 -12.64 7.99
N PRO A 31 -21.80 -13.72 7.50
CA PRO A 31 -21.36 -14.42 6.29
C PRO A 31 -21.17 -13.51 5.06
N GLU A 32 -22.02 -12.49 4.91
CA GLU A 32 -21.98 -11.53 3.80
C GLU A 32 -20.71 -10.67 3.85
N ALA A 33 -20.35 -10.20 5.05
CA ALA A 33 -19.13 -9.41 5.26
C ALA A 33 -17.87 -10.27 5.09
N ASN A 34 -17.90 -11.53 5.52
CA ASN A 34 -16.80 -12.47 5.25
C ASN A 34 -16.61 -12.70 3.75
N LEU A 35 -17.71 -12.89 3.00
CA LEU A 35 -17.65 -13.11 1.55
C LEU A 35 -17.12 -11.87 0.82
N MET A 36 -17.54 -10.67 1.23
CA MET A 36 -17.00 -9.40 0.73
C MET A 36 -15.48 -9.31 1.00
N ALA A 37 -15.05 -9.52 2.24
CA ALA A 37 -13.63 -9.43 2.61
C ALA A 37 -12.76 -10.46 1.87
N VAL A 38 -13.26 -11.67 1.63
CA VAL A 38 -12.54 -12.68 0.82
C VAL A 38 -12.46 -12.26 -0.65
N ALA A 39 -13.50 -11.61 -1.18
CA ALA A 39 -13.45 -11.07 -2.54
C ALA A 39 -12.36 -10.00 -2.65
N HIS A 40 -12.39 -9.00 -1.75
CA HIS A 40 -11.41 -7.93 -1.72
C HIS A 40 -9.99 -8.40 -1.40
N TYR A 41 -9.81 -9.46 -0.61
CA TYR A 41 -8.50 -10.10 -0.41
C TYR A 41 -7.90 -10.60 -1.73
N LEU A 42 -8.71 -11.25 -2.58
CA LEU A 42 -8.25 -11.75 -3.88
C LEU A 42 -8.03 -10.61 -4.87
N ASP A 43 -8.86 -9.56 -4.84
CA ASP A 43 -8.65 -8.36 -5.64
C ASP A 43 -7.37 -7.63 -5.21
N ALA A 44 -7.09 -7.53 -3.92
CA ALA A 44 -5.86 -6.95 -3.37
C ALA A 44 -4.61 -7.70 -3.85
N LEU A 45 -4.66 -9.04 -3.89
CA LEU A 45 -3.56 -9.87 -4.43
C LEU A 45 -3.29 -9.59 -5.92
N ALA A 46 -4.32 -9.28 -6.70
CA ALA A 46 -4.16 -8.89 -8.08
C ALA A 46 -3.67 -7.44 -8.21
N TRP A 47 -4.27 -6.52 -7.46
CA TRP A 47 -3.96 -5.09 -7.48
C TRP A 47 -2.52 -4.79 -7.06
N GLN A 48 -2.01 -5.45 -6.01
CA GLN A 48 -0.68 -5.15 -5.47
C GLN A 48 0.44 -5.31 -6.50
N ARG A 49 0.32 -6.26 -7.45
CA ARG A 49 1.33 -6.46 -8.51
C ARG A 49 1.34 -5.34 -9.56
N GLU A 50 0.21 -4.67 -9.75
CA GLU A 50 0.07 -3.61 -10.74
C GLU A 50 0.69 -2.33 -10.20
N VAL A 51 0.44 -2.01 -8.93
CA VAL A 51 0.90 -0.76 -8.34
C VAL A 51 2.41 -0.72 -8.07
N VAL A 52 3.04 -1.88 -7.87
CA VAL A 52 4.51 -1.97 -7.73
C VAL A 52 5.27 -1.70 -9.03
N LYS A 53 4.59 -1.61 -10.19
CA LYS A 53 5.22 -1.17 -11.45
C LYS A 53 5.83 0.22 -11.34
N LEU A 54 5.35 1.06 -10.41
CA LEU A 54 5.98 2.34 -10.07
C LEU A 54 7.46 2.16 -9.71
N HIS A 55 7.79 1.17 -8.88
CA HIS A 55 9.19 0.87 -8.54
C HIS A 55 9.97 0.33 -9.74
N ALA A 56 9.32 -0.44 -10.63
CA ALA A 56 9.99 -0.93 -11.84
C ALA A 56 10.35 0.20 -12.81
N ILE A 57 9.53 1.24 -12.92
CA ILE A 57 9.79 2.40 -13.79
C ILE A 57 10.97 3.23 -13.26
N PHE A 58 11.00 3.55 -11.97
CA PHE A 58 12.05 4.39 -11.39
C PHE A 58 13.31 3.64 -10.93
N GLY A 59 13.17 2.35 -10.61
CA GLY A 59 14.22 1.54 -9.98
C GLY A 59 14.46 0.20 -10.65
N GLY A 60 13.91 -0.05 -11.84
CA GLY A 60 14.17 -1.22 -12.68
C GLY A 60 13.44 -2.50 -12.27
N LYS A 61 13.14 -2.71 -10.99
CA LYS A 61 12.45 -3.92 -10.49
C LYS A 61 11.74 -3.74 -9.16
N ASN A 62 10.86 -4.70 -8.85
CA ASN A 62 10.28 -4.91 -7.54
C ASN A 62 10.12 -6.42 -7.29
N PRO A 63 10.52 -6.96 -6.12
CA PRO A 63 11.21 -6.29 -5.00
C PRO A 63 12.64 -5.84 -5.31
N HIS A 64 13.25 -5.06 -4.40
CA HIS A 64 14.61 -4.51 -4.48
C HIS A 64 14.91 -3.57 -5.66
N PRO A 65 14.22 -2.41 -5.77
CA PRO A 65 14.59 -1.40 -6.75
C PRO A 65 16.02 -0.89 -6.56
N ASN A 66 16.61 -0.37 -7.63
CA ASN A 66 17.96 0.21 -7.62
C ASN A 66 17.95 1.66 -7.12
N PHE A 67 19.01 2.03 -6.40
CA PHE A 67 19.28 3.39 -5.91
C PHE A 67 20.74 3.77 -6.20
N VAL A 68 21.06 5.07 -6.10
CA VAL A 68 22.43 5.58 -6.26
C VAL A 68 22.67 6.77 -5.32
N VAL A 69 23.86 6.88 -4.75
CA VAL A 69 24.23 8.07 -3.96
C VAL A 69 24.22 9.30 -4.87
N GLY A 70 23.57 10.37 -4.43
CA GLY A 70 23.46 11.62 -5.17
C GLY A 70 22.18 11.78 -6.02
N GLY A 71 21.27 10.79 -6.04
CA GLY A 71 19.99 10.95 -6.72
C GLY A 71 19.29 9.62 -7.02
N ALA A 72 18.67 9.54 -8.20
CA ALA A 72 18.04 8.34 -8.72
C ALA A 72 18.76 7.86 -10.00
N PRO A 73 18.86 6.55 -10.25
CA PRO A 73 19.51 6.03 -11.45
C PRO A 73 18.68 6.25 -12.74
N ALA A 74 17.39 6.53 -12.61
CA ALA A 74 16.49 6.73 -13.74
C ALA A 74 16.58 8.17 -14.28
N ALA A 75 17.25 8.34 -15.41
CA ALA A 75 17.27 9.60 -16.15
C ALA A 75 15.89 9.93 -16.75
N ILE A 76 15.55 11.21 -16.83
CA ILE A 76 14.29 11.71 -17.40
C ILE A 76 14.58 12.45 -18.71
N SER A 77 13.81 12.17 -19.76
CA SER A 77 13.93 12.80 -21.08
C SER A 77 12.55 13.07 -21.69
N VAL A 78 12.04 14.28 -21.47
CA VAL A 78 10.66 14.71 -21.84
C VAL A 78 10.63 16.04 -22.62
N GLY A 79 11.74 16.44 -23.24
CA GLY A 79 11.90 17.77 -23.86
C GLY A 79 11.74 17.80 -25.40
N PRO A 80 11.65 18.98 -26.04
CA PRO A 80 11.48 19.10 -27.49
C PRO A 80 12.61 18.45 -28.32
N GLY A 81 13.82 18.36 -27.77
CA GLY A 81 14.98 17.69 -28.39
C GLY A 81 15.06 16.17 -28.18
N SER A 82 14.13 15.58 -27.41
CA SER A 82 14.10 14.12 -27.18
C SER A 82 13.28 13.35 -28.22
N MET A 83 12.79 14.00 -29.28
CA MET A 83 12.01 13.40 -30.38
C MET A 83 12.86 12.97 -31.60
N GLY A 84 14.18 12.80 -31.46
CA GLY A 84 14.97 12.06 -32.45
C GLY A 84 14.62 10.57 -32.41
N SER A 85 14.84 9.81 -33.48
CA SER A 85 14.48 8.39 -33.63
C SER A 85 15.03 7.41 -32.56
N VAL A 86 15.87 7.90 -31.63
CA VAL A 86 16.47 7.15 -30.51
C VAL A 86 16.41 7.96 -29.18
N GLY A 87 15.83 9.17 -29.20
CA GLY A 87 15.81 10.07 -28.04
C GLY A 87 14.84 9.59 -26.97
N GLY A 88 15.34 9.32 -25.76
CA GLY A 88 14.49 8.97 -24.61
C GLY A 88 13.87 7.55 -24.64
N ALA A 89 14.31 6.66 -25.55
CA ALA A 89 13.86 5.26 -25.56
C ALA A 89 14.34 4.47 -24.32
N THR A 90 15.47 4.87 -23.74
CA THR A 90 16.10 4.24 -22.57
C THR A 90 15.99 5.08 -21.29
N ALA A 91 15.28 6.20 -21.34
CA ALA A 91 15.05 7.11 -20.22
C ALA A 91 13.55 7.20 -19.91
N ILE A 92 13.20 7.73 -18.73
CA ILE A 92 11.80 8.01 -18.41
C ILE A 92 11.30 9.11 -19.34
N ASN A 93 10.37 8.73 -20.21
CA ASN A 93 9.70 9.61 -21.16
C ASN A 93 8.21 9.76 -20.79
N MET A 94 7.43 10.43 -21.65
CA MET A 94 6.02 10.71 -21.37
C MET A 94 5.17 9.45 -21.16
N ASN A 95 5.44 8.36 -21.88
CA ASN A 95 4.74 7.09 -21.68
C ASN A 95 5.03 6.52 -20.28
N GLY A 96 6.30 6.52 -19.86
CA GLY A 96 6.68 6.12 -18.49
C GLY A 96 5.95 6.93 -17.42
N LEU A 97 5.85 8.26 -17.60
CA LEU A 97 5.13 9.14 -16.67
C LEU A 97 3.61 8.92 -16.69
N GLU A 98 3.03 8.61 -17.84
CA GLU A 98 1.61 8.25 -17.96
C GLU A 98 1.29 6.95 -17.17
N ILE A 99 2.17 5.94 -17.27
CA ILE A 99 2.01 4.71 -16.47
C ILE A 99 2.09 5.04 -14.98
N VAL A 100 3.04 5.88 -14.55
CA VAL A 100 3.15 6.32 -13.15
C VAL A 100 1.86 7.00 -12.69
N GLN A 101 1.32 7.94 -13.48
CA GLN A 101 0.07 8.63 -13.14
C GLN A 101 -1.10 7.65 -13.00
N ASN A 102 -1.24 6.71 -13.93
CA ASN A 102 -2.31 5.71 -13.91
C ASN A 102 -2.18 4.78 -12.71
N VAL A 103 -0.96 4.36 -12.36
CA VAL A 103 -0.69 3.57 -11.16
C VAL A 103 -1.08 4.33 -9.89
N ILE A 104 -0.73 5.61 -9.76
CA ILE A 104 -1.10 6.42 -8.58
C ILE A 104 -2.63 6.56 -8.46
N ARG A 105 -3.34 6.75 -9.58
CA ARG A 105 -4.81 6.77 -9.57
C ARG A 105 -5.41 5.44 -9.11
N GLN A 106 -4.87 4.31 -9.58
CA GLN A 106 -5.29 2.98 -9.16
C GLN A 106 -4.98 2.73 -7.67
N MET A 107 -3.83 3.21 -7.16
CA MET A 107 -3.51 3.13 -5.74
C MET A 107 -4.57 3.85 -4.90
N ARG A 108 -4.90 5.09 -5.27
CA ARG A 108 -5.89 5.91 -4.56
C ARG A 108 -7.28 5.29 -4.59
N SER A 109 -7.78 4.94 -5.77
CA SER A 109 -9.11 4.34 -5.91
C SER A 109 -9.25 3.05 -5.08
N PHE A 110 -8.25 2.15 -5.11
CA PHE A 110 -8.32 0.94 -4.30
C PHE A 110 -8.29 1.23 -2.79
N VAL A 111 -7.49 2.20 -2.35
CA VAL A 111 -7.47 2.60 -0.93
C VAL A 111 -8.80 3.20 -0.50
N ASP A 112 -9.33 4.13 -1.29
CA ASP A 112 -10.53 4.89 -0.97
C ASP A 112 -11.82 4.06 -1.08
N GLU A 113 -11.88 3.13 -2.04
CA GLU A 113 -13.10 2.37 -2.38
C GLU A 113 -13.12 0.95 -1.81
N VAL A 114 -11.96 0.38 -1.46
CA VAL A 114 -11.85 -1.01 -0.95
C VAL A 114 -11.23 -1.06 0.44
N TYR A 115 -9.97 -0.64 0.58
CA TYR A 115 -9.22 -0.86 1.83
C TYR A 115 -9.81 -0.10 3.03
N LEU A 116 -10.06 1.20 2.87
CA LEU A 116 -10.59 2.03 3.94
C LEU A 116 -12.05 1.63 4.31
N PRO A 117 -12.99 1.44 3.37
CA PRO A 117 -14.33 0.96 3.68
C PRO A 117 -14.35 -0.40 4.40
N ASP A 118 -13.55 -1.37 3.94
CA ASP A 118 -13.44 -2.67 4.60
C ASP A 118 -12.91 -2.53 6.02
N THR A 119 -11.89 -1.72 6.22
CA THR A 119 -11.32 -1.44 7.54
C THR A 119 -12.38 -0.90 8.48
N LEU A 120 -13.16 0.09 8.05
CA LEU A 120 -14.23 0.70 8.84
C LEU A 120 -15.37 -0.29 9.11
N ALA A 121 -15.78 -1.07 8.12
CA ALA A 121 -16.82 -2.09 8.27
C ALA A 121 -16.41 -3.15 9.30
N ILE A 122 -15.21 -3.72 9.15
CA ILE A 122 -14.66 -4.73 10.07
C ILE A 122 -14.54 -4.13 11.48
N ALA A 123 -13.97 -2.93 11.61
CA ALA A 123 -13.84 -2.24 12.89
C ALA A 123 -15.20 -2.07 13.60
N GLY A 124 -16.29 -1.88 12.86
CA GLY A 124 -17.65 -1.81 13.38
C GLY A 124 -18.10 -3.07 14.15
N PHE A 125 -17.65 -4.27 13.75
CA PHE A 125 -17.99 -5.55 14.41
C PHE A 125 -17.04 -5.91 15.56
N TYR A 126 -15.89 -5.24 15.66
CA TYR A 126 -14.83 -5.55 16.62
C TYR A 126 -14.52 -4.40 17.59
N LYS A 127 -15.50 -3.55 17.93
CA LYS A 127 -15.29 -2.38 18.81
C LYS A 127 -14.68 -2.71 20.17
N ASP A 128 -14.85 -3.92 20.68
CA ASP A 128 -14.22 -4.35 21.94
C ASP A 128 -12.69 -4.46 21.85
N TRP A 129 -12.16 -4.64 20.63
CA TRP A 129 -10.72 -4.66 20.37
C TRP A 129 -10.06 -3.28 20.50
N PHE A 130 -10.81 -2.18 20.41
CA PHE A 130 -10.26 -0.82 20.60
C PHE A 130 -9.73 -0.57 22.02
N LYS A 131 -10.06 -1.45 22.98
CA LYS A 131 -9.65 -1.37 24.38
C LYS A 131 -8.54 -2.35 24.74
N LYS A 132 -7.96 -3.04 23.76
CA LYS A 132 -7.00 -4.14 23.94
C LYS A 132 -5.76 -3.87 23.08
N GLY A 133 -4.59 -4.29 23.56
CA GLY A 133 -3.38 -4.35 22.74
C GLY A 133 -2.51 -3.08 22.69
N GLU A 134 -2.95 -1.97 23.28
CA GLU A 134 -2.05 -0.84 23.59
C GLU A 134 -1.56 -1.00 25.03
N GLY A 135 -0.24 -0.95 25.26
CA GLY A 135 0.38 -1.27 26.55
C GLY A 135 1.57 -0.42 26.96
N VAL A 136 1.89 0.66 26.24
CA VAL A 136 3.08 1.49 26.49
C VAL A 136 2.69 2.97 26.65
N GLY A 137 1.80 3.49 25.81
CA GLY A 137 1.42 4.90 25.79
C GLY A 137 2.44 5.84 25.13
N ASN A 138 3.55 5.32 24.63
CA ASN A 138 4.64 6.10 24.03
C ASN A 138 4.73 5.85 22.53
N PHE A 139 4.89 6.90 21.73
CA PHE A 139 4.95 6.84 20.26
C PHE A 139 6.15 7.62 19.74
N LEU A 140 6.78 7.15 18.66
CA LEU A 140 7.97 7.75 18.07
C LEU A 140 7.86 7.77 16.55
N THR A 141 8.23 8.90 15.96
CA THR A 141 8.43 9.06 14.50
C THR A 141 9.71 9.84 14.26
N TYR A 142 10.55 9.36 13.35
CA TYR A 142 11.73 10.11 12.89
C TYR A 142 11.41 11.18 11.85
N GLY A 143 10.17 11.18 11.35
CA GLY A 143 9.70 12.01 10.25
C GLY A 143 10.22 11.55 8.89
N GLU A 144 9.49 11.89 7.83
CA GLU A 144 9.78 11.49 6.45
C GLU A 144 9.11 12.42 5.43
N PHE A 145 9.50 12.30 4.16
CA PHE A 145 8.99 13.01 3.00
C PHE A 145 9.24 14.53 3.11
N PRO A 146 10.50 14.98 2.97
CA PRO A 146 10.82 16.41 2.93
C PRO A 146 10.10 17.08 1.75
N SER A 147 9.70 18.34 1.96
CA SER A 147 9.12 19.17 0.92
C SER A 147 10.06 19.34 -0.27
N GLU A 148 9.52 19.66 -1.44
CA GLU A 148 10.30 19.78 -2.67
C GLU A 148 11.52 20.71 -2.50
N GLY A 149 12.69 20.21 -2.92
CA GLY A 149 13.96 20.95 -2.84
C GLY A 149 14.56 21.08 -1.44
N LYS A 150 13.95 20.49 -0.40
CA LYS A 150 14.45 20.54 0.98
C LYS A 150 15.26 19.29 1.33
N SER A 151 16.22 19.47 2.23
CA SER A 151 17.00 18.37 2.79
C SER A 151 16.17 17.58 3.80
N ILE A 152 16.44 16.28 3.95
CA ILE A 152 15.89 15.47 5.05
C ILE A 152 16.27 16.03 6.44
N ASN A 153 17.31 16.85 6.52
CA ASN A 153 17.72 17.54 7.74
C ASN A 153 16.89 18.80 8.04
N ASP A 154 16.08 19.28 7.08
CA ASP A 154 15.11 20.36 7.31
C ASP A 154 13.83 19.78 7.91
N LEU A 155 13.84 19.60 9.23
CA LEU A 155 12.79 18.90 9.97
C LEU A 155 11.42 19.57 9.88
N ALA A 156 11.39 20.89 9.69
CA ALA A 156 10.15 21.64 9.54
C ALA A 156 9.45 21.38 8.19
N SER A 157 10.20 20.83 7.22
CA SER A 157 9.70 20.56 5.87
C SER A 157 9.11 19.15 5.69
N LEU A 158 9.23 18.29 6.69
CA LEU A 158 8.80 16.89 6.60
C LEU A 158 7.27 16.78 6.63
N MET A 159 6.68 16.10 5.63
CA MET A 159 5.24 15.84 5.59
C MET A 159 4.80 14.93 6.74
N ILE A 160 5.61 13.93 7.08
CA ILE A 160 5.45 13.17 8.33
C ILE A 160 6.35 13.83 9.36
N PRO A 161 5.82 14.41 10.45
CA PRO A 161 6.65 15.12 11.42
C PRO A 161 7.55 14.17 12.20
N ARG A 162 8.70 14.69 12.64
CA ARG A 162 9.54 14.06 13.66
C ARG A 162 9.01 14.39 15.05
N GLY A 163 8.97 13.42 15.95
CA GLY A 163 8.49 13.64 17.30
C GLY A 163 8.41 12.39 18.15
N ILE A 164 8.21 12.63 19.44
CA ILE A 164 7.96 11.59 20.44
C ILE A 164 6.78 12.04 21.30
N ILE A 165 5.85 11.13 21.55
CA ILE A 165 4.77 11.29 22.52
C ILE A 165 5.08 10.34 23.68
N LEU A 166 5.02 10.86 24.90
CA LEU A 166 5.19 10.08 26.12
C LEU A 166 3.90 10.10 26.93
N ASP A 167 3.59 8.99 27.60
CA ASP A 167 2.47 8.84 28.53
C ASP A 167 1.11 9.25 27.93
N ARG A 168 0.97 9.12 26.60
CA ARG A 168 -0.18 9.58 25.81
C ARG A 168 -0.47 11.09 25.92
N ASP A 169 0.52 11.89 26.33
CA ASP A 169 0.40 13.35 26.38
C ASP A 169 0.49 13.96 24.98
N LEU A 170 -0.67 14.34 24.43
CA LEU A 170 -0.78 14.97 23.11
C LEU A 170 -0.59 16.49 23.15
N SER A 171 -0.31 17.08 24.32
CA SER A 171 -0.02 18.51 24.44
C SER A 171 1.41 18.88 24.06
N ARG A 172 2.24 17.89 23.73
CA ARG A 172 3.68 18.01 23.49
C ARG A 172 4.10 17.39 22.16
#